data_AF-A0A1E1XVC6-F1
#
_entry.id   AF-A0A1E1XVC6-F1
#
_cell.length_a   1.000
_cell.length_b   1.000
_cell.length_c   1.000
_cell.angle_alpha   90.00
_cell.angle_beta   90.00
_cell.angle_gamma   90.00
#
_symmetry.space_group_name_H-M   'P 1'
#
loop_
_entity.id
_entity.type
_entity.pdbx_description
1 polymer ?
#
loop_
_entity_poly.entity_id
_entity_poly.type
_entity_poly.pdbx_seq_one_letter_code
_entity_poly.pdbx_strand_id
1 'polypeptide(L)'
;EGLRPVLVLESTTHVLSIYANLCKHEEATQELNRLLGQLADLLCTLMTGNDRELALRALAAVVTALPVKGFLTGSQLQIIKGVLLQVASSVDAPPVGDEHILLLAQVARTNCLGYDLWHILKQEIAKGYSPGKSERILSMATACSGSAISMAIVLPCVVDSFVCATKDNQGVYWNLLAKCLVGITCQAEKYGVNLCHVSLLRKVVFAWTDAMKCGHGNESFETFHEVSVLVQKLSEISSGRDMRDIISHVEELCMDTSFATSSLLLLKSIVCHVRPELLTANQRLAELLTGAHCRCPTQLVAQCLAGYVNKLSDADLEKILGCIQPSLEPDWALPKTELLLWVTKALLLRGYPNLAPYTKLLKELLKDEKLGRHAAKGFQQILQPLVLTMEGHCTVKLM
;
A
#
# COMPACT_ATOMS: atom_id res chain seq x y z
N GLU A 1 40.86 2.06 19.50
CA GLU A 1 39.44 1.69 19.62
C GLU A 1 38.85 2.16 20.95
N GLY A 2 38.70 3.47 21.13
CA GLY A 2 38.20 4.07 22.39
C GLY A 2 38.25 5.59 22.36
N LEU A 3 39.17 6.15 21.56
CA LEU A 3 39.34 7.58 21.33
C LEU A 3 38.53 8.14 20.13
N ARG A 4 37.78 7.31 19.38
CA ARG A 4 37.06 7.77 18.18
C ARG A 4 35.98 8.83 18.46
N PRO A 5 35.16 8.73 19.52
CA PRO A 5 34.17 9.77 19.81
C PRO A 5 34.83 11.10 20.18
N VAL A 6 35.91 11.07 20.96
CA VAL A 6 36.69 12.26 21.33
C VAL A 6 37.41 12.84 20.12
N LEU A 7 38.02 12.00 19.27
CA LEU A 7 38.65 12.43 18.03
C LEU A 7 37.63 12.95 17.01
N VAL A 8 36.42 12.38 16.94
CA VAL A 8 35.33 12.90 16.10
C VAL A 8 34.81 14.20 16.69
N LEU A 9 34.69 14.33 18.01
CA LEU A 9 34.33 15.61 18.65
C LEU A 9 35.42 16.64 18.38
N GLU A 10 36.70 16.34 18.63
CA GLU A 10 37.84 17.22 18.35
C GLU A 10 37.97 17.57 16.88
N SER A 11 37.71 16.62 15.97
CA SER A 11 37.71 16.84 14.52
C SER A 11 36.50 17.64 14.08
N THR A 12 35.32 17.41 14.67
CA THR A 12 34.10 18.17 14.37
C THR A 12 34.24 19.58 14.94
N THR A 13 34.79 19.74 16.14
CA THR A 13 35.11 21.02 16.78
C THR A 13 36.23 21.74 16.02
N HIS A 14 37.22 21.01 15.50
CA HIS A 14 38.25 21.56 14.60
C HIS A 14 37.66 21.96 13.26
N VAL A 15 36.79 21.16 12.64
CA VAL A 15 36.12 21.50 11.38
C VAL A 15 35.19 22.69 11.58
N LEU A 16 34.46 22.74 12.71
CA LEU A 16 33.63 23.88 13.14
C LEU A 16 34.49 25.13 13.39
N SER A 17 35.66 24.99 14.01
CA SER A 17 36.62 26.08 14.27
C SER A 17 37.31 26.57 13.00
N ILE A 18 37.71 25.65 12.11
CA ILE A 18 38.27 25.93 10.79
C ILE A 18 37.22 26.61 9.91
N TYR A 19 35.95 26.17 9.98
CA TYR A 19 34.84 26.79 9.26
C TYR A 19 34.50 28.18 9.81
N ALA A 20 34.44 28.36 11.14
CA ALA A 20 34.26 29.67 11.77
C ALA A 20 35.37 30.66 11.37
N ASN A 21 36.61 30.16 11.25
CA ASN A 21 37.75 30.93 10.77
C ASN A 21 37.71 31.20 9.25
N LEU A 22 37.23 30.26 8.43
CA LEU A 22 37.13 30.40 6.97
C LEU A 22 35.96 31.29 6.52
N CYS A 23 34.84 31.27 7.24
CA CYS A 23 33.63 32.01 6.88
C CYS A 23 33.56 33.42 7.50
N LYS A 24 34.64 33.92 8.11
CA LYS A 24 34.73 35.25 8.74
C LYS A 24 33.50 35.63 9.56
N HIS A 25 32.90 34.72 10.35
CA HIS A 25 31.77 34.93 11.30
C HIS A 25 30.49 35.68 10.85
N GLU A 26 30.50 36.51 9.79
CA GLU A 26 29.45 37.43 9.39
C GLU A 26 28.63 36.93 8.18
N GLU A 27 29.14 35.95 7.42
CA GLU A 27 28.50 35.45 6.19
C GLU A 27 27.99 34.00 6.28
N ALA A 28 28.13 33.32 7.41
CA ALA A 28 27.47 32.03 7.61
C ALA A 28 25.95 32.25 7.71
N THR A 29 25.18 31.70 6.76
CA THR A 29 23.72 31.76 6.79
C THR A 29 23.21 31.26 8.15
N GLN A 30 22.29 32.01 8.78
CA GLN A 30 21.75 31.70 10.12
C GLN A 30 21.30 30.24 10.25
N GLU A 31 20.79 29.68 9.16
CA GLU A 31 20.36 28.28 9.08
C GLU A 31 21.51 27.28 9.25
N LEU A 32 22.70 27.57 8.71
CA LEU A 32 23.85 26.69 8.87
C LEU A 32 24.38 26.72 10.31
N ASN A 33 24.46 27.90 10.94
CA ASN A 33 24.85 28.01 12.35
C ASN A 33 23.87 27.27 13.27
N ARG A 34 22.57 27.32 12.95
CA ARG A 34 21.53 26.56 13.64
C ARG A 34 21.76 25.04 13.52
N LEU A 35 22.01 24.55 12.31
CA LEU A 35 22.26 23.12 12.05
C LEU A 35 23.55 22.62 12.72
N LEU A 36 24.60 23.44 12.73
CA LEU A 36 25.87 23.11 13.38
C LEU A 36 25.77 23.09 14.92
N GLY A 37 25.02 24.03 15.52
CA GLY A 37 24.72 24.01 16.96
C GLY A 37 23.93 22.77 17.36
N GLN A 38 22.93 22.39 16.55
CA GLN A 38 22.17 21.16 16.75
C GLN A 38 23.07 19.92 16.69
N LEU A 39 24.01 19.84 15.74
CA LEU A 39 24.95 18.72 15.65
C LEU A 39 25.80 18.58 16.92
N ALA A 40 26.28 19.70 17.47
CA ALA A 40 27.09 19.71 18.69
C ALA A 40 26.31 19.22 19.92
N ASP A 41 25.07 19.68 20.10
CA ASP A 41 24.20 19.25 21.21
C ASP A 41 23.87 17.76 21.14
N LEU A 42 23.64 17.23 19.94
CA LEU A 42 23.37 15.81 19.70
C LEU A 42 24.61 14.94 20.01
N LEU A 43 25.81 15.41 19.64
CA LEU A 43 27.07 14.73 19.95
C LEU A 43 27.39 14.76 21.46
N CYS A 44 27.11 15.87 22.14
CA CYS A 44 27.23 15.98 23.60
C CYS A 44 26.28 15.03 24.33
N THR A 45 25.03 14.95 23.89
CA THR A 45 24.02 14.00 24.41
C THR A 45 24.51 12.56 24.28
N LEU A 46 25.17 12.23 23.17
CA LEU A 46 25.72 10.90 22.93
C LEU A 46 26.90 10.54 23.83
N MET A 47 27.63 11.55 24.31
CA MET A 47 28.80 11.36 25.17
C MET A 47 28.45 11.29 26.66
N THR A 48 27.37 11.92 27.10
CA THR A 48 26.99 11.97 28.52
C THR A 48 26.20 10.76 29.01
N GLY A 49 25.54 10.02 28.11
CA GLY A 49 25.05 8.65 28.35
C GLY A 49 23.96 8.46 29.42
N ASN A 50 23.43 9.54 30.00
CA ASN A 50 22.51 9.45 31.14
C ASN A 50 21.06 9.09 30.78
N ASP A 51 20.67 9.21 29.51
CA ASP A 51 19.34 8.85 29.02
C ASP A 51 19.45 8.09 27.68
N ARG A 52 19.08 6.80 27.71
CA ARG A 52 19.16 5.91 26.54
C ARG A 52 18.20 6.31 25.42
N GLU A 53 17.05 6.87 25.77
CA GLU A 53 16.03 7.34 24.82
C GLU A 53 16.49 8.63 24.15
N LEU A 54 17.03 9.57 24.94
CA LEU A 54 17.62 10.80 24.44
C LEU A 54 18.82 10.53 23.53
N ALA A 55 19.68 9.58 23.90
CA ALA A 55 20.78 9.12 23.07
C ALA A 55 20.28 8.50 21.75
N LEU A 56 19.18 7.74 21.77
CA LEU A 56 18.59 7.16 20.57
C LEU A 56 18.05 8.24 19.63
N ARG A 57 17.32 9.24 20.14
CA ARG A 57 16.86 10.39 19.34
C ARG A 57 18.02 11.18 18.76
N ALA A 58 19.07 11.37 19.56
CA ALA A 58 20.28 12.04 19.09
C ALA A 58 20.95 11.29 17.95
N LEU A 59 21.05 9.96 18.05
CA LEU A 59 21.56 9.09 16.98
C LEU A 59 20.69 9.14 15.73
N ALA A 60 19.37 9.04 15.88
CA ALA A 60 18.43 9.09 14.77
C ALA A 60 18.57 10.40 13.97
N ALA A 61 18.66 11.53 14.66
CA ALA A 61 18.85 12.84 14.03
C ALA A 61 20.19 12.94 13.29
N VAL A 62 21.29 12.51 13.93
CA VAL A 62 22.63 12.55 13.30
C VAL A 62 22.71 11.62 12.09
N VAL A 63 22.18 10.41 12.20
CA VAL A 63 22.19 9.40 11.12
C VAL A 63 21.32 9.85 9.93
N THR A 64 20.24 10.59 10.20
CA THR A 64 19.39 11.19 9.15
C THR A 64 20.09 12.34 8.45
N ALA A 65 20.76 13.22 9.22
CA ALA A 65 21.49 14.36 8.68
C ALA A 65 22.79 13.96 7.94
N LEU A 66 23.45 12.90 8.39
CA LEU A 66 24.75 12.42 7.90
C LEU A 66 24.72 10.90 7.69
N PRO A 67 24.16 10.40 6.58
CA PRO A 67 24.07 8.96 6.28
C PRO A 67 25.42 8.38 5.82
N VAL A 68 26.46 8.49 6.66
CA VAL A 68 27.82 8.00 6.37
C VAL A 68 27.97 6.55 6.85
N LYS A 69 28.39 5.67 5.94
CA LYS A 69 28.62 4.25 6.25
C LYS A 69 29.76 4.13 7.28
N GLY A 70 29.50 3.43 8.39
CA GLY A 70 30.48 3.21 9.47
C GLY A 70 30.60 4.38 10.46
N PHE A 71 29.70 5.36 10.41
CA PHE A 71 29.66 6.47 11.37
C PHE A 71 29.38 5.99 12.80
N LEU A 72 28.51 4.98 12.96
CA LEU A 72 28.18 4.41 14.26
C LEU A 72 29.32 3.55 14.79
N THR A 73 29.77 3.82 16.02
CA THR A 73 30.74 2.99 16.72
C THR A 73 30.11 1.69 17.21
N GLY A 74 30.93 0.67 17.51
CA GLY A 74 30.45 -0.59 18.08
C GLY A 74 29.66 -0.40 19.37
N SER A 75 30.07 0.53 20.25
CA SER A 75 29.36 0.83 21.49
C SER A 75 28.00 1.50 21.25
N GLN A 76 27.91 2.43 20.29
CA GLN A 76 26.64 3.05 19.89
C GLN A 76 25.68 2.02 19.30
N LEU A 77 26.17 1.10 18.46
CA LEU A 77 25.37 0.01 17.92
C LEU A 77 24.85 -0.92 19.03
N GLN A 78 25.64 -1.17 20.09
CA GLN A 78 25.17 -1.97 21.24
C GLN A 78 24.11 -1.24 22.06
N ILE A 79 24.21 0.07 22.25
CA ILE A 79 23.17 0.87 22.92
C ILE A 79 21.88 0.84 22.11
N ILE A 80 21.97 1.10 20.80
CA ILE A 80 20.82 1.03 19.88
C ILE A 80 20.19 -0.35 19.94
N LYS A 81 21.00 -1.41 19.80
CA LYS A 81 20.53 -2.78 19.90
C LYS A 81 19.85 -3.03 21.26
N GLY A 82 20.44 -2.60 22.37
CA GLY A 82 19.88 -2.77 23.71
C GLY A 82 18.51 -2.09 23.88
N VAL A 83 18.37 -0.85 23.40
CA VAL A 83 17.09 -0.12 23.47
C VAL A 83 16.05 -0.79 22.57
N LEU A 84 16.40 -1.13 21.33
CA LEU A 84 15.46 -1.78 20.40
C LEU A 84 15.03 -3.16 20.91
N LEU A 85 15.94 -3.92 21.50
CA LEU A 85 15.63 -5.20 22.14
C LEU A 85 14.69 -5.00 23.34
N GLN A 86 14.94 -3.99 24.16
CA GLN A 86 14.06 -3.64 25.28
C GLN A 86 12.66 -3.25 24.80
N VAL A 87 12.58 -2.43 23.75
CA VAL A 87 11.32 -1.98 23.12
C VAL A 87 10.56 -3.17 22.52
N ALA A 88 11.24 -4.11 21.88
CA ALA A 88 10.62 -5.32 21.34
C ALA A 88 10.18 -6.32 22.43
N SER A 89 10.97 -6.47 23.48
CA SER A 89 10.75 -7.55 24.47
C SER A 89 9.78 -7.15 25.58
N SER A 90 9.87 -5.90 26.07
CA SER A 90 9.09 -5.42 27.20
C SER A 90 7.63 -5.21 26.83
N VAL A 91 6.73 -5.57 27.74
CA VAL A 91 5.28 -5.34 27.60
C VAL A 91 4.99 -3.84 27.73
N ASP A 92 5.55 -3.19 28.75
CA ASP A 92 5.31 -1.79 29.10
C ASP A 92 6.21 -0.79 28.35
N ALA A 93 6.84 -1.21 27.25
CA ALA A 93 7.65 -0.27 26.47
C ALA A 93 6.77 0.84 25.85
N PRO A 94 7.32 2.05 25.66
CA PRO A 94 6.61 3.12 24.97
C PRO A 94 6.27 2.75 23.51
N PRO A 95 5.32 3.47 22.89
CA PRO A 95 5.08 3.35 21.45
C PRO A 95 6.32 3.77 20.66
N VAL A 96 6.46 3.23 19.47
CA VAL A 96 7.59 3.50 18.58
C VAL A 96 7.37 4.87 17.93
N GLY A 97 8.12 5.87 18.38
CA GLY A 97 8.14 7.19 17.71
C GLY A 97 8.84 7.16 16.35
N ASP A 98 8.66 8.22 15.55
CA ASP A 98 9.23 8.34 14.21
C ASP A 98 10.76 8.24 14.20
N GLU A 99 11.42 8.73 15.25
CA GLU A 99 12.87 8.66 15.38
C GLU A 99 13.37 7.22 15.46
N HIS A 100 12.62 6.34 16.14
CA HIS A 100 12.94 4.92 16.21
C HIS A 100 12.81 4.25 14.85
N ILE A 101 11.74 4.57 14.11
CA ILE A 101 11.47 4.01 12.78
C ILE A 101 12.58 4.44 11.80
N LEU A 102 12.93 5.72 11.80
CA LEU A 102 13.99 6.26 10.95
C LEU A 102 15.34 5.61 11.24
N LEU A 103 15.70 5.50 12.52
CA LEU A 103 16.94 4.86 12.93
C LEU A 103 16.94 3.37 12.54
N LEU A 104 15.87 2.62 12.85
CA LEU A 104 15.73 1.22 12.50
C LEU A 104 15.90 0.99 11.00
N ALA A 105 15.24 1.79 10.17
CA ALA A 105 15.34 1.69 8.72
C ALA A 105 16.77 1.90 8.23
N GLN A 106 17.46 2.91 8.76
CA GLN A 106 18.81 3.23 8.33
C GLN A 106 19.83 2.20 8.83
N VAL A 107 19.70 1.70 10.07
CA VAL A 107 20.61 0.68 10.61
C VAL A 107 20.35 -0.70 9.99
N ALA A 108 19.10 -1.02 9.63
CA ALA A 108 18.78 -2.20 8.84
C ALA A 108 19.46 -2.13 7.47
N ARG A 109 19.36 -1.00 6.77
CA ARG A 109 19.99 -0.77 5.46
C ARG A 109 21.51 -0.96 5.49
N THR A 110 22.18 -0.54 6.56
CA THR A 110 23.63 -0.71 6.70
C THR A 110 24.03 -2.11 7.20
N ASN A 111 23.07 -3.01 7.44
CA ASN A 111 23.26 -4.34 8.03
C ASN A 111 24.03 -4.29 9.37
N CYS A 112 23.85 -3.21 10.13
CA CYS A 112 24.56 -3.03 11.40
C CYS A 112 23.81 -3.64 12.60
N LEU A 113 22.54 -4.00 12.42
CA LEU A 113 21.78 -4.78 13.40
C LEU A 113 22.06 -6.27 13.20
N GLY A 114 22.53 -6.94 14.25
CA GLY A 114 22.73 -8.39 14.25
C GLY A 114 21.40 -9.16 14.16
N TYR A 115 21.50 -10.46 13.85
CA TYR A 115 20.34 -11.36 13.65
C TYR A 115 19.37 -11.43 14.83
N ASP A 116 19.84 -11.18 16.05
CA ASP A 116 19.05 -11.30 17.28
C ASP A 116 17.76 -10.46 17.26
N LEU A 117 17.82 -9.22 16.73
CA LEU A 117 16.64 -8.37 16.67
C LEU A 117 15.61 -8.95 15.68
N TRP A 118 16.05 -9.43 14.52
CA TRP A 118 15.18 -10.06 13.52
C TRP A 118 14.51 -11.32 14.08
N HIS A 119 15.25 -12.12 14.84
CA HIS A 119 14.72 -13.30 15.49
C HIS A 119 13.70 -12.95 16.58
N ILE A 120 13.94 -11.90 17.37
CA ILE A 120 12.98 -11.46 18.39
C ILE A 120 11.71 -10.90 17.76
N LEU A 121 11.82 -10.04 16.74
CA LEU A 121 10.65 -9.57 16.00
C LEU A 121 9.85 -10.75 15.43
N LYS A 122 10.53 -11.72 14.80
CA LYS A 122 9.90 -12.95 14.31
C LYS A 122 9.18 -13.71 15.44
N GLN A 123 9.82 -13.91 16.58
CA GLN A 123 9.22 -14.63 17.72
C GLN A 123 8.00 -13.89 18.27
N GLU A 124 8.07 -12.56 18.41
CA GLU A 124 6.94 -11.77 18.90
C GLU A 124 5.78 -11.72 17.91
N ILE A 125 6.05 -11.67 16.61
CA ILE A 125 5.01 -11.79 15.57
C ILE A 125 4.36 -13.18 15.58
N ALA A 126 5.15 -14.23 15.81
CA ALA A 126 4.63 -15.60 15.89
C ALA A 126 3.79 -15.87 17.15
N LYS A 127 3.94 -15.08 18.21
CA LYS A 127 3.11 -15.18 19.43
C LYS A 127 1.67 -14.69 19.22
N GLY A 128 1.41 -13.95 18.13
CA GLY A 128 0.08 -13.45 17.79
C GLY A 128 -0.24 -12.09 18.38
N TYR A 129 -1.54 -11.81 18.54
CA TYR A 129 -2.02 -10.49 18.96
C TYR A 129 -1.78 -10.22 20.45
N SER A 130 -1.16 -9.08 20.74
CA SER A 130 -1.00 -8.52 22.07
C SER A 130 -1.28 -7.01 21.99
N PRO A 131 -2.34 -6.51 22.66
CA PRO A 131 -2.72 -5.10 22.61
C PRO A 131 -1.54 -4.16 22.94
N GLY A 132 -1.34 -3.13 22.12
CA GLY A 132 -0.23 -2.16 22.25
C GLY A 132 1.14 -2.71 21.84
N LYS A 133 1.46 -3.96 22.16
CA LYS A 133 2.74 -4.59 21.76
C LYS A 133 2.77 -4.92 20.27
N SER A 134 1.71 -5.49 19.70
CA SER A 134 1.67 -5.88 18.28
C SER A 134 1.89 -4.70 17.33
N GLU A 135 1.25 -3.55 17.58
CA GLU A 135 1.44 -2.33 16.78
C GLU A 135 2.90 -1.89 16.76
N ARG A 136 3.53 -1.87 17.93
CA ARG A 136 4.95 -1.55 18.09
C ARG A 136 5.84 -2.54 17.33
N ILE A 137 5.64 -3.84 17.54
CA ILE A 137 6.44 -4.89 16.87
C ILE A 137 6.30 -4.80 15.35
N LEU A 138 5.09 -4.59 14.84
CA LEU A 138 4.83 -4.51 13.41
C LEU A 138 5.37 -3.20 12.79
N SER A 139 5.36 -2.10 13.54
CA SER A 139 6.00 -0.85 13.13
C SER A 139 7.53 -1.01 13.03
N MET A 140 8.14 -1.70 14.00
CA MET A 140 9.56 -2.05 13.93
C MET A 140 9.85 -2.98 12.74
N ALA A 141 9.03 -4.00 12.52
CA ALA A 141 9.16 -4.90 11.37
C ALA A 141 9.11 -4.14 10.03
N THR A 142 8.17 -3.20 9.90
CA THR A 142 8.04 -2.31 8.74
C THR A 142 9.30 -1.48 8.53
N ALA A 143 9.80 -0.82 9.58
CA ALA A 143 11.00 0.01 9.50
C ALA A 143 12.21 -0.80 8.97
N CYS A 144 12.30 -2.07 9.35
CA CYS A 144 13.47 -2.89 9.07
C CYS A 144 13.49 -3.47 7.66
N SER A 145 12.45 -3.28 6.85
CA SER A 145 12.36 -3.81 5.48
C SER A 145 13.34 -3.17 4.47
N GLY A 146 14.11 -2.17 4.87
CA GLY A 146 15.19 -1.57 4.05
C GLY A 146 16.42 -2.47 3.81
N SER A 147 16.39 -3.75 4.23
CA SER A 147 17.46 -4.73 3.97
C SER A 147 16.89 -6.05 3.46
N ALA A 148 17.56 -6.64 2.47
CA ALA A 148 17.19 -7.94 1.94
C ALA A 148 17.25 -9.05 3.01
N ILE A 149 18.19 -8.94 3.97
CA ILE A 149 18.39 -9.96 5.02
C ILE A 149 17.24 -9.92 6.03
N SER A 150 16.87 -8.73 6.50
CA SER A 150 15.74 -8.58 7.43
C SER A 150 14.43 -9.00 6.78
N MET A 151 14.19 -8.63 5.51
CA MET A 151 13.01 -9.05 4.77
C MET A 151 12.91 -10.57 4.65
N ALA A 152 14.03 -11.25 4.32
CA ALA A 152 14.04 -12.72 4.21
C ALA A 152 13.65 -13.44 5.51
N ILE A 153 13.81 -12.77 6.67
CA ILE A 153 13.47 -13.32 7.99
C ILE A 153 12.06 -12.91 8.42
N VAL A 154 11.72 -11.63 8.28
CA VAL A 154 10.52 -11.03 8.87
C VAL A 154 9.30 -11.20 7.97
N LEU A 155 9.44 -11.00 6.65
CA LEU A 155 8.29 -11.05 5.73
C LEU A 155 7.57 -12.40 5.73
N PRO A 156 8.26 -13.57 5.68
CA PRO A 156 7.58 -14.86 5.78
C PRO A 156 6.79 -15.00 7.07
N CYS A 157 7.32 -14.51 8.19
CA CYS A 157 6.63 -14.57 9.48
C CYS A 157 5.37 -13.71 9.51
N VAL A 158 5.43 -12.48 8.98
CA VAL A 158 4.26 -11.60 8.89
C VAL A 158 3.18 -12.23 8.01
N VAL A 159 3.58 -12.84 6.90
CA VAL A 159 2.65 -13.51 5.96
C VAL A 159 2.02 -14.73 6.60
N ASP A 160 2.80 -15.59 7.26
CA ASP A 160 2.28 -16.77 7.93
C ASP A 160 1.34 -16.38 9.09
N SER A 161 1.71 -15.38 9.90
CA SER A 161 0.84 -14.85 10.94
C SER A 161 -0.43 -14.22 10.37
N PHE A 162 -0.37 -13.58 9.20
CA PHE A 162 -1.56 -13.05 8.52
C PHE A 162 -2.51 -14.18 8.12
N VAL A 163 -2.00 -15.22 7.47
CA VAL A 163 -2.78 -16.38 7.04
C VAL A 163 -3.39 -17.13 8.24
N CYS A 164 -2.68 -17.23 9.36
CA CYS A 164 -3.23 -17.80 10.59
C CYS A 164 -4.30 -16.90 11.21
N ALA A 165 -4.03 -15.59 11.32
CA ALA A 165 -4.97 -14.63 11.89
C ALA A 165 -6.29 -14.54 11.11
N THR A 166 -6.25 -14.71 9.78
CA THR A 166 -7.46 -14.75 8.96
C THR A 166 -8.30 -16.00 9.24
N LYS A 167 -7.66 -17.17 9.39
CA LYS A 167 -8.33 -18.44 9.74
C LYS A 167 -8.94 -18.41 11.13
N ASP A 168 -8.23 -17.80 12.08
CA ASP A 168 -8.67 -17.69 13.48
C ASP A 168 -9.64 -16.52 13.72
N ASN A 169 -10.04 -15.80 12.65
CA ASN A 169 -10.93 -14.63 12.69
C ASN A 169 -10.46 -13.53 13.67
N GLN A 170 -9.15 -13.30 13.75
CA GLN A 170 -8.56 -12.28 14.62
C GLN A 170 -8.62 -10.90 13.94
N GLY A 171 -9.84 -10.36 13.85
CA GLY A 171 -10.23 -9.12 13.16
C GLY A 171 -9.29 -7.92 13.33
N VAL A 172 -8.81 -7.70 14.56
CA VAL A 172 -7.90 -6.58 14.85
C VAL A 172 -6.48 -6.87 14.37
N TYR A 173 -6.02 -8.11 14.51
CA TYR A 173 -4.62 -8.45 14.29
C TYR A 173 -4.26 -8.55 12.81
N TRP A 174 -5.10 -9.19 11.99
CA TRP A 174 -4.86 -9.22 10.55
C TRP A 174 -4.93 -7.81 9.90
N ASN A 175 -5.67 -6.85 10.48
CA ASN A 175 -5.64 -5.44 10.04
C ASN A 175 -4.27 -4.81 10.29
N LEU A 176 -3.70 -5.03 11.48
CA LEU A 176 -2.35 -4.57 11.79
C LEU A 176 -1.31 -5.23 10.89
N LEU A 177 -1.48 -6.53 10.62
CA LEU A 177 -0.60 -7.27 9.70
C LEU A 177 -0.74 -6.76 8.26
N ALA A 178 -1.95 -6.43 7.79
CA ALA A 178 -2.18 -5.83 6.48
C ALA A 178 -1.45 -4.48 6.34
N LYS A 179 -1.59 -3.60 7.35
CA LYS A 179 -0.87 -2.31 7.42
C LYS A 179 0.65 -2.53 7.41
N CYS A 180 1.13 -3.52 8.15
CA CYS A 180 2.55 -3.90 8.17
C CYS A 180 3.04 -4.39 6.80
N LEU A 181 2.28 -5.27 6.12
CA LEU A 181 2.64 -5.79 4.81
C LEU A 181 2.74 -4.68 3.75
N VAL A 182 1.77 -3.76 3.72
CA VAL A 182 1.84 -2.56 2.87
C VAL A 182 3.07 -1.74 3.21
N GLY A 183 3.29 -1.45 4.50
CA GLY A 183 4.44 -0.70 4.97
C GLY A 183 5.78 -1.32 4.53
N ILE A 184 5.91 -2.65 4.65
CA ILE A 184 7.08 -3.39 4.19
C ILE A 184 7.27 -3.23 2.67
N THR A 185 6.19 -3.38 1.87
CA THR A 185 6.30 -3.23 0.41
C THR A 185 6.74 -1.83 -0.02
N CYS A 186 6.14 -0.79 0.58
CA CYS A 186 6.47 0.61 0.27
C CYS A 186 7.90 0.97 0.71
N GLN A 187 8.35 0.51 1.87
CA GLN A 187 9.70 0.77 2.36
C GLN A 187 10.77 0.03 1.56
N ALA A 188 10.53 -1.24 1.20
CA ALA A 188 11.43 -1.99 0.34
C ALA A 188 11.65 -1.26 -1.00
N GLU A 189 10.57 -0.77 -1.61
CA GLU A 189 10.64 0.05 -2.84
C GLU A 189 11.41 1.36 -2.62
N LYS A 190 11.09 2.11 -1.55
CA LYS A 190 11.77 3.37 -1.20
C LYS A 190 13.29 3.20 -1.10
N TYR A 191 13.76 2.05 -0.63
CA TYR A 191 15.19 1.75 -0.49
C TYR A 191 15.77 0.92 -1.64
N GLY A 192 15.01 0.66 -2.70
CA GLY A 192 15.46 -0.11 -3.87
C GLY A 192 15.78 -1.57 -3.55
N VAL A 193 15.17 -2.14 -2.52
CA VAL A 193 15.35 -3.54 -2.15
C VAL A 193 14.43 -4.41 -3.01
N ASN A 194 15.01 -5.34 -3.74
CA ASN A 194 14.23 -6.21 -4.63
C ASN A 194 13.30 -7.14 -3.82
N LEU A 195 12.00 -7.01 -4.05
CA LEU A 195 10.96 -7.86 -3.48
C LEU A 195 10.90 -9.20 -4.24
N CYS A 196 11.80 -10.12 -3.93
CA CYS A 196 11.80 -11.48 -4.49
C CYS A 196 10.66 -12.38 -3.95
N HIS A 197 9.69 -11.83 -3.21
CA HIS A 197 8.72 -12.55 -2.39
C HIS A 197 7.28 -12.47 -2.93
N VAL A 198 7.11 -12.33 -4.25
CA VAL A 198 5.80 -12.28 -4.92
C VAL A 198 4.87 -13.41 -4.49
N SER A 199 5.41 -14.63 -4.34
CA SER A 199 4.64 -15.80 -3.90
C SER A 199 4.07 -15.66 -2.49
N LEU A 200 4.75 -14.95 -1.59
CA LEU A 200 4.26 -14.69 -0.24
C LEU A 200 3.15 -13.64 -0.24
N LEU A 201 3.32 -12.55 -0.97
CA LEU A 201 2.29 -11.52 -1.09
C LEU A 201 1.04 -12.05 -1.80
N ARG A 202 1.19 -12.96 -2.78
CA ARG A 202 0.06 -13.69 -3.37
C ARG A 202 -0.72 -14.49 -2.33
N LYS A 203 -0.05 -15.18 -1.40
CA LYS A 203 -0.72 -15.92 -0.31
C LYS A 203 -1.57 -15.01 0.57
N VAL A 204 -1.13 -13.77 0.80
CA VAL A 204 -1.91 -12.78 1.57
C VAL A 204 -3.23 -12.48 0.87
N VAL A 205 -3.19 -12.17 -0.44
CA VAL A 205 -4.41 -11.89 -1.22
C VAL A 205 -5.34 -13.10 -1.23
N PHE A 206 -4.81 -14.31 -1.37
CA PHE A 206 -5.61 -15.54 -1.35
C PHE A 206 -6.25 -15.76 0.02
N ALA A 207 -5.47 -15.67 1.11
CA ALA A 207 -5.99 -15.82 2.46
C ALA A 207 -7.05 -14.77 2.81
N TRP A 208 -6.92 -13.56 2.27
CA TRP A 208 -7.94 -12.52 2.38
C TRP A 208 -9.21 -12.91 1.64
N THR A 209 -9.07 -13.37 0.40
CA THR A 209 -10.18 -13.79 -0.46
C THR A 209 -10.95 -14.94 0.20
N ASP A 210 -10.22 -15.93 0.74
CA ASP A 210 -10.80 -17.08 1.43
C ASP A 210 -11.51 -16.67 2.73
N ALA A 211 -10.94 -15.74 3.50
CA ALA A 211 -11.60 -15.21 4.70
C ALA A 211 -12.93 -14.53 4.37
N MET A 212 -12.98 -13.77 3.27
CA MET A 212 -14.22 -13.14 2.79
C MET A 212 -15.25 -14.18 2.34
N LYS A 213 -14.80 -15.27 1.68
CA LYS A 213 -15.68 -16.38 1.28
C LYS A 213 -16.33 -17.07 2.48
N CYS A 214 -15.59 -17.21 3.58
CA CYS A 214 -16.09 -17.79 4.84
C CYS A 214 -17.02 -16.85 5.64
N GLY A 215 -17.30 -15.64 5.14
CA GLY A 215 -18.16 -14.68 5.83
C GLY A 215 -17.49 -14.02 7.04
N HIS A 216 -16.15 -14.07 7.15
CA HIS A 216 -15.40 -13.29 8.12
C HIS A 216 -15.47 -11.82 7.69
N GLY A 217 -16.52 -11.13 8.14
CA GLY A 217 -16.81 -9.74 7.80
C GLY A 217 -15.75 -8.82 8.39
N ASN A 218 -15.02 -8.13 7.51
CA ASN A 218 -14.27 -6.96 7.88
C ASN A 218 -14.66 -5.87 6.89
N GLU A 219 -15.81 -5.27 7.19
CA GLU A 219 -16.46 -4.26 6.35
C GLU A 219 -15.83 -2.87 6.52
N SER A 220 -14.76 -2.72 7.31
CA SER A 220 -14.10 -1.42 7.43
C SER A 220 -13.39 -1.07 6.11
N PHE A 221 -13.66 0.15 5.64
CA PHE A 221 -13.05 0.69 4.42
C PHE A 221 -11.52 0.78 4.49
N GLU A 222 -10.95 0.93 5.69
CA GLU A 222 -9.50 0.99 5.91
C GLU A 222 -8.83 -0.26 5.36
N THR A 223 -9.33 -1.45 5.72
CA THR A 223 -8.74 -2.73 5.31
C THR A 223 -8.70 -2.92 3.80
N PHE A 224 -9.66 -2.37 3.08
CA PHE A 224 -9.66 -2.39 1.61
C PHE A 224 -8.64 -1.44 1.00
N HIS A 225 -8.27 -0.35 1.69
CA HIS A 225 -7.16 0.50 1.24
C HIS A 225 -5.86 -0.30 1.24
N GLU A 226 -5.57 -1.04 2.31
CA GLU A 226 -4.34 -1.83 2.37
C GLU A 226 -4.29 -2.92 1.29
N VAL A 227 -5.40 -3.65 1.05
CA VAL A 227 -5.43 -4.65 -0.03
C VAL A 227 -5.26 -4.00 -1.39
N SER A 228 -5.91 -2.87 -1.62
CA SER A 228 -5.81 -2.13 -2.87
C SER A 228 -4.36 -1.75 -3.18
N VAL A 229 -3.62 -1.27 -2.18
CA VAL A 229 -2.19 -0.96 -2.31
C VAL A 229 -1.36 -2.23 -2.57
N LEU A 230 -1.64 -3.33 -1.87
CA LEU A 230 -0.94 -4.61 -2.11
C LEU A 230 -1.18 -5.15 -3.52
N VAL A 231 -2.41 -5.08 -4.02
CA VAL A 231 -2.76 -5.48 -5.39
C VAL A 231 -2.05 -4.60 -6.42
N GLN A 232 -1.95 -3.30 -6.16
CA GLN A 232 -1.18 -2.37 -7.00
C GLN A 232 0.30 -2.78 -7.05
N LYS A 233 0.93 -2.97 -5.89
CA LYS A 233 2.33 -3.38 -5.82
C LYS A 233 2.57 -4.74 -6.48
N LEU A 234 1.68 -5.69 -6.29
CA LEU A 234 1.72 -6.98 -6.98
C LEU A 234 1.62 -6.81 -8.50
N SER A 235 0.73 -5.95 -9.01
CA SER A 235 0.60 -5.68 -10.46
C SER A 235 1.91 -5.17 -11.08
N GLU A 236 2.65 -4.36 -10.33
CA GLU A 236 3.95 -3.76 -10.71
C GLU A 236 5.08 -4.81 -10.74
N ILE A 237 5.17 -5.66 -9.70
CA ILE A 237 6.35 -6.55 -9.51
C ILE A 237 6.15 -7.99 -9.99
N SER A 238 4.91 -8.44 -10.18
CA SER A 238 4.61 -9.85 -10.45
C SER A 238 4.74 -10.21 -11.93
N SER A 239 4.96 -11.50 -12.19
CA SER A 239 4.81 -12.03 -13.54
C SER A 239 3.35 -11.93 -14.00
N GLY A 240 3.13 -11.84 -15.31
CA GLY A 240 1.77 -11.82 -15.86
C GLY A 240 0.98 -13.09 -15.54
N ARG A 241 1.66 -14.23 -15.29
CA ARG A 241 1.01 -15.47 -14.84
C ARG A 241 0.48 -15.32 -13.41
N ASP A 242 1.32 -14.88 -12.48
CA ASP A 242 0.94 -14.76 -11.07
C ASP A 242 -0.20 -13.77 -10.86
N MET A 243 -0.21 -12.64 -11.60
CA MET A 243 -1.35 -11.73 -11.53
C MET A 243 -2.63 -12.32 -12.12
N ARG A 244 -2.55 -13.08 -13.22
CA ARG A 244 -3.75 -13.75 -13.76
C ARG A 244 -4.36 -14.74 -12.78
N ASP A 245 -3.54 -15.47 -12.03
CA ASP A 245 -4.04 -16.36 -10.97
C ASP A 245 -4.81 -15.57 -9.90
N ILE A 246 -4.32 -14.38 -9.51
CA ILE A 246 -5.02 -13.49 -8.57
C ILE A 246 -6.33 -12.97 -9.14
N ILE A 247 -6.33 -12.52 -10.39
CA ILE A 247 -7.54 -12.04 -11.08
C ILE A 247 -8.60 -13.15 -11.07
N SER A 248 -8.25 -14.36 -11.53
CA SER A 248 -9.19 -15.48 -11.58
C SER A 248 -9.75 -15.85 -10.20
N HIS A 249 -8.93 -15.85 -9.15
CA HIS A 249 -9.38 -16.14 -7.77
C HIS A 249 -10.36 -15.09 -7.24
N VAL A 250 -10.12 -13.80 -7.53
CA VAL A 250 -11.03 -12.71 -7.14
C VAL A 250 -12.34 -12.75 -7.92
N GLU A 251 -12.29 -13.07 -9.22
CA GLU A 251 -13.50 -13.22 -10.04
C GLU A 251 -14.37 -14.38 -9.57
N GLU A 252 -13.77 -15.52 -9.22
CA GLU A 252 -14.47 -16.67 -8.65
C GLU A 252 -15.13 -16.30 -7.30
N LEU A 253 -14.40 -15.60 -6.42
CA LEU A 253 -14.96 -15.11 -5.16
C LEU A 253 -16.20 -14.23 -5.38
N CYS A 254 -16.14 -13.29 -6.34
CA CYS A 254 -17.27 -12.41 -6.63
C CYS A 254 -18.52 -13.21 -7.04
N MET A 255 -18.34 -14.24 -7.87
CA MET A 255 -19.44 -15.10 -8.29
C MET A 255 -19.99 -15.93 -7.12
N ASP A 256 -19.11 -16.53 -6.31
CA ASP A 256 -19.48 -17.38 -5.17
C ASP A 256 -20.21 -16.60 -4.06
N THR A 257 -19.80 -15.36 -3.82
CA THR A 257 -20.39 -14.50 -2.78
C THR A 257 -21.57 -13.69 -3.28
N SER A 258 -22.08 -13.96 -4.50
CA SER A 258 -23.17 -13.22 -5.13
C SER A 258 -22.92 -11.70 -5.14
N PHE A 259 -21.67 -11.29 -5.36
CA PHE A 259 -21.22 -9.90 -5.39
C PHE A 259 -21.46 -9.15 -4.08
N ALA A 260 -21.16 -9.79 -2.94
CA ALA A 260 -21.07 -9.10 -1.66
C ALA A 260 -20.13 -7.88 -1.76
N THR A 261 -20.41 -6.81 -1.02
CA THR A 261 -19.65 -5.54 -1.05
C THR A 261 -18.14 -5.76 -0.92
N SER A 262 -17.71 -6.66 -0.04
CA SER A 262 -16.30 -7.00 0.16
C SER A 262 -15.64 -7.58 -1.09
N SER A 263 -16.30 -8.52 -1.76
CA SER A 263 -15.82 -9.09 -3.03
C SER A 263 -15.74 -8.03 -4.13
N LEU A 264 -16.72 -7.13 -4.20
CA LEU A 264 -16.74 -6.03 -5.17
C LEU A 264 -15.62 -5.02 -4.93
N LEU A 265 -15.24 -4.76 -3.68
CA LEU A 265 -14.10 -3.90 -3.36
C LEU A 265 -12.76 -4.53 -3.78
N LEU A 266 -12.62 -5.86 -3.70
CA LEU A 266 -11.47 -6.57 -4.24
C LEU A 266 -11.45 -6.51 -5.78
N LEU A 267 -12.57 -6.80 -6.43
CA LEU A 267 -12.68 -6.70 -7.88
C LEU A 267 -12.40 -5.27 -8.37
N LYS A 268 -12.90 -4.26 -7.65
CA LYS A 268 -12.60 -2.85 -7.91
C LYS A 268 -11.10 -2.59 -7.84
N SER A 269 -10.41 -3.14 -6.84
CA SER A 269 -8.94 -3.02 -6.71
C SER A 269 -8.22 -3.64 -7.91
N ILE A 270 -8.69 -4.80 -8.40
CA ILE A 270 -8.16 -5.44 -9.61
C ILE A 270 -8.35 -4.53 -10.82
N VAL A 271 -9.58 -4.11 -11.12
CA VAL A 271 -9.84 -3.30 -12.31
C VAL A 271 -9.26 -1.89 -12.19
N CYS A 272 -8.92 -1.41 -11.00
CA CYS A 272 -8.18 -0.17 -10.82
C CYS A 272 -6.68 -0.36 -11.07
N HIS A 273 -6.04 -1.42 -10.59
CA HIS A 273 -4.56 -1.45 -10.56
C HIS A 273 -3.90 -2.41 -11.54
N VAL A 274 -4.66 -3.36 -12.10
CA VAL A 274 -4.08 -4.33 -13.04
C VAL A 274 -3.90 -3.71 -14.42
N ARG A 275 -2.79 -4.04 -15.07
CA ARG A 275 -2.48 -3.63 -16.44
C ARG A 275 -3.46 -4.23 -17.45
N PRO A 276 -3.86 -3.50 -18.50
CA PRO A 276 -4.83 -3.97 -19.50
C PRO A 276 -4.50 -5.33 -20.11
N GLU A 277 -3.23 -5.62 -20.38
CA GLU A 277 -2.80 -6.85 -21.07
C GLU A 277 -2.98 -8.13 -20.22
N LEU A 278 -3.31 -7.99 -18.94
CA LEU A 278 -3.52 -9.10 -18.02
C LEU A 278 -4.99 -9.47 -17.85
N LEU A 279 -5.92 -8.60 -18.25
CA LEU A 279 -7.36 -8.88 -18.21
C LEU A 279 -7.82 -9.58 -19.49
N THR A 280 -8.71 -10.56 -19.34
CA THR A 280 -9.29 -11.34 -20.43
C THR A 280 -10.81 -11.37 -20.31
N ALA A 281 -11.53 -11.58 -21.42
CA ALA A 281 -12.99 -11.65 -21.36
C ALA A 281 -13.48 -12.77 -20.41
N ASN A 282 -14.30 -12.39 -19.42
CA ASN A 282 -15.10 -13.30 -18.61
C ASN A 282 -16.59 -12.97 -18.77
N GLN A 283 -17.24 -13.59 -19.78
CA GLN A 283 -18.65 -13.32 -20.13
C GLN A 283 -19.60 -13.60 -18.96
N ARG A 284 -19.38 -14.73 -18.27
CA ARG A 284 -20.20 -15.13 -17.12
C ARG A 284 -20.13 -14.09 -16.00
N LEU A 285 -18.94 -13.59 -15.67
CA LEU A 285 -18.78 -12.53 -14.68
C LEU A 285 -19.52 -11.26 -15.11
N ALA A 286 -19.39 -10.84 -16.38
CA ALA A 286 -20.05 -9.65 -16.90
C ALA A 286 -21.59 -9.75 -16.84
N GLU A 287 -22.17 -10.87 -17.29
CA GLU A 287 -23.62 -11.13 -17.21
C GLU A 287 -24.12 -11.17 -15.77
N LEU A 288 -23.35 -11.77 -14.87
CA LEU A 288 -23.70 -11.83 -13.46
C LEU A 288 -23.60 -10.46 -12.78
N LEU A 289 -22.61 -9.63 -13.14
CA LEU A 289 -22.50 -8.24 -12.68
C LEU A 289 -23.70 -7.41 -13.14
N THR A 290 -24.07 -7.47 -14.43
CA THR A 290 -25.24 -6.72 -14.93
C THR A 290 -26.53 -7.18 -14.25
N GLY A 291 -26.72 -8.49 -14.10
CA GLY A 291 -27.86 -9.06 -13.39
C GLY A 291 -27.89 -8.67 -11.90
N ALA A 292 -26.73 -8.65 -11.23
CA ALA A 292 -26.62 -8.27 -9.83
C ALA A 292 -26.95 -6.79 -9.60
N HIS A 293 -26.46 -5.89 -10.46
CA HIS A 293 -26.77 -4.46 -10.37
C HIS A 293 -28.28 -4.17 -10.48
N CYS A 294 -28.98 -4.91 -11.33
CA CYS A 294 -30.43 -4.79 -11.47
C CYS A 294 -31.21 -5.25 -10.21
N ARG A 295 -30.67 -6.19 -9.43
CA ARG A 295 -31.30 -6.69 -8.20
C ARG A 295 -30.96 -5.85 -6.97
N CYS A 296 -29.70 -5.46 -6.85
CA CYS A 296 -29.16 -4.66 -5.74
C CYS A 296 -28.25 -3.56 -6.32
N PRO A 297 -28.82 -2.42 -6.71
CA PRO A 297 -28.06 -1.37 -7.37
C PRO A 297 -27.03 -0.77 -6.41
N THR A 298 -25.77 -1.05 -6.71
CA THR A 298 -24.64 -0.39 -6.07
C THR A 298 -23.73 0.20 -7.15
N GLN A 299 -23.18 1.37 -6.86
CA GLN A 299 -22.23 2.04 -7.75
C GLN A 299 -20.97 1.18 -7.97
N LEU A 300 -20.62 0.33 -7.00
CA LEU A 300 -19.46 -0.57 -7.08
C LEU A 300 -19.57 -1.55 -8.25
N VAL A 301 -20.75 -2.14 -8.47
CA VAL A 301 -20.95 -3.09 -9.58
C VAL A 301 -20.74 -2.39 -10.92
N ALA A 302 -21.36 -1.22 -11.11
CA ALA A 302 -21.24 -0.44 -12.33
C ALA A 302 -19.79 0.03 -12.58
N GLN A 303 -19.08 0.43 -11.51
CA GLN A 303 -17.65 0.78 -11.56
C GLN A 303 -16.77 -0.42 -11.95
N CYS A 304 -17.02 -1.61 -11.38
CA CYS A 304 -16.26 -2.82 -11.70
C CYS A 304 -16.43 -3.21 -13.17
N LEU A 305 -17.68 -3.23 -13.65
CA LEU A 305 -17.97 -3.55 -15.05
C LEU A 305 -17.34 -2.53 -16.00
N ALA A 306 -17.42 -1.23 -15.68
CA ALA A 306 -16.80 -0.18 -16.47
C ALA A 306 -15.27 -0.29 -16.52
N GLY A 307 -14.63 -0.64 -15.40
CA GLY A 307 -13.19 -0.92 -15.36
C GLY A 307 -12.81 -2.09 -16.26
N TYR A 308 -13.62 -3.15 -16.24
CA TYR A 308 -13.47 -4.30 -17.12
C TYR A 308 -13.58 -3.90 -18.61
N VAL A 309 -14.69 -3.24 -18.98
CA VAL A 309 -14.96 -2.73 -20.34
C VAL A 309 -13.84 -1.80 -20.84
N ASN A 310 -13.31 -0.93 -19.97
CA ASN A 310 -12.25 -0.01 -20.37
C ASN A 310 -10.93 -0.71 -20.72
N LYS A 311 -10.55 -1.72 -19.92
CA LYS A 311 -9.22 -2.35 -19.96
C LYS A 311 -9.11 -3.56 -20.87
N LEU A 312 -10.23 -4.15 -21.30
CA LEU A 312 -10.18 -5.29 -22.22
C LEU A 312 -9.58 -4.92 -23.59
N SER A 313 -8.91 -5.90 -24.19
CA SER A 313 -8.54 -5.85 -25.60
C SER A 313 -9.77 -5.69 -26.48
N ASP A 314 -9.64 -5.12 -27.68
CA ASP A 314 -10.79 -4.86 -28.55
C ASP A 314 -11.57 -6.15 -28.89
N ALA A 315 -10.88 -7.26 -29.14
CA ALA A 315 -11.52 -8.55 -29.43
C ALA A 315 -12.32 -9.12 -28.25
N ASP A 316 -11.82 -8.93 -27.02
CA ASP A 316 -12.52 -9.38 -25.81
C ASP A 316 -13.62 -8.41 -25.39
N LEU A 317 -13.45 -7.12 -25.66
CA LEU A 317 -14.47 -6.11 -25.44
C LEU A 317 -15.73 -6.42 -26.25
N GLU A 318 -15.62 -6.71 -27.55
CA GLU A 318 -16.79 -7.00 -28.40
C GLU A 318 -17.61 -8.18 -27.84
N LYS A 319 -16.93 -9.21 -27.33
CA LYS A 319 -17.59 -10.36 -26.68
C LYS A 319 -18.39 -9.91 -25.46
N ILE A 320 -17.79 -9.10 -24.60
CA ILE A 320 -18.45 -8.60 -23.39
C ILE A 320 -19.60 -7.66 -23.74
N LEU A 321 -19.44 -6.76 -24.71
CA LEU A 321 -20.50 -5.87 -25.17
C LEU A 321 -21.69 -6.64 -25.71
N GLY A 322 -21.47 -7.69 -26.50
CA GLY A 322 -22.53 -8.57 -27.00
C GLY A 322 -23.33 -9.24 -25.87
N CYS A 323 -22.67 -9.65 -24.78
CA CYS A 323 -23.32 -10.24 -23.62
C CYS A 323 -24.14 -9.23 -22.79
N ILE A 324 -23.62 -8.02 -22.59
CA ILE A 324 -24.27 -7.03 -21.71
C ILE A 324 -25.29 -6.15 -22.43
N GLN A 325 -25.23 -6.05 -23.76
CA GLN A 325 -26.10 -5.18 -24.55
C GLN A 325 -27.60 -5.36 -24.26
N PRO A 326 -28.16 -6.58 -24.15
CA PRO A 326 -29.57 -6.75 -23.79
C PRO A 326 -29.96 -6.13 -22.44
N SER A 327 -28.99 -6.02 -21.51
CA SER A 327 -29.20 -5.37 -20.21
C SER A 327 -29.19 -3.84 -20.29
N LEU A 328 -28.67 -3.28 -21.39
CA LEU A 328 -28.56 -1.84 -21.66
C LEU A 328 -29.70 -1.31 -22.55
N GLU A 329 -30.52 -2.21 -23.11
CA GLU A 329 -31.61 -1.89 -24.03
C GLU A 329 -32.86 -1.32 -23.34
N PRO A 330 -33.77 -0.68 -24.10
CA PRO A 330 -34.82 0.20 -23.57
C PRO A 330 -35.88 -0.58 -22.79
N ASP A 331 -35.73 -0.54 -21.47
CA ASP A 331 -36.72 -0.85 -20.45
C ASP A 331 -36.24 -0.11 -19.20
N TRP A 332 -36.32 1.23 -19.26
CA TRP A 332 -35.52 2.09 -18.41
C TRP A 332 -35.88 1.95 -16.93
N ALA A 333 -34.85 1.69 -16.14
CA ALA A 333 -34.88 1.74 -14.70
C ALA A 333 -33.64 2.49 -14.21
N LEU A 334 -33.66 2.95 -12.97
CA LEU A 334 -32.52 3.64 -12.36
C LEU A 334 -31.22 2.81 -12.45
N PRO A 335 -31.21 1.49 -12.15
CA PRO A 335 -29.98 0.69 -12.25
C PRO A 335 -29.45 0.57 -13.69
N LYS A 336 -30.34 0.34 -14.68
CA LYS A 336 -29.93 0.28 -16.09
C LYS A 336 -29.36 1.61 -16.59
N THR A 337 -29.92 2.72 -16.10
CA THR A 337 -29.40 4.07 -16.38
C THR A 337 -27.98 4.23 -15.87
N GLU A 338 -27.73 3.88 -14.60
CA GLU A 338 -26.40 3.96 -13.99
C GLU A 338 -25.39 3.07 -14.72
N LEU A 339 -25.79 1.84 -15.05
CA LEU A 339 -24.97 0.90 -15.81
C LEU A 339 -24.59 1.46 -17.19
N LEU A 340 -25.56 2.00 -17.94
CA LEU A 340 -25.33 2.61 -19.25
C LEU A 340 -24.39 3.81 -19.16
N LEU A 341 -24.55 4.67 -18.15
CA LEU A 341 -23.66 5.82 -17.91
C LEU A 341 -22.22 5.37 -17.68
N TRP A 342 -22.00 4.38 -16.81
CA TRP A 342 -20.68 3.85 -16.49
C TRP A 342 -20.01 3.13 -17.66
N VAL A 343 -20.75 2.28 -18.38
CA VAL A 343 -20.25 1.62 -19.60
C VAL A 343 -19.92 2.64 -20.68
N THR A 344 -20.79 3.62 -20.90
CA THR A 344 -20.54 4.68 -21.90
C THR A 344 -19.32 5.51 -21.52
N LYS A 345 -19.12 5.83 -20.24
CA LYS A 345 -17.89 6.49 -19.76
C LYS A 345 -16.65 5.67 -20.12
N ALA A 346 -16.65 4.38 -19.81
CA ALA A 346 -15.52 3.49 -20.10
C ALA A 346 -15.20 3.42 -21.59
N LEU A 347 -16.22 3.30 -22.44
CA LEU A 347 -16.10 3.26 -23.90
C LEU A 347 -15.63 4.60 -24.48
N LEU A 348 -16.14 5.71 -23.96
CA LEU A 348 -15.71 7.06 -24.36
C LEU A 348 -14.24 7.28 -24.03
N LEU A 349 -13.83 7.02 -22.79
CA LEU A 349 -12.44 7.20 -22.35
C LEU A 349 -11.47 6.40 -23.20
N ARG A 350 -11.79 5.13 -23.52
CA ARG A 350 -10.92 4.27 -24.34
C ARG A 350 -10.93 4.59 -25.84
N GLY A 351 -11.73 5.56 -26.29
CA GLY A 351 -11.87 5.91 -27.71
C GLY A 351 -12.53 4.80 -28.54
N TYR A 352 -13.57 4.16 -28.00
CA TYR A 352 -14.27 3.07 -28.68
C TYR A 352 -14.91 3.53 -30.01
N PRO A 353 -14.61 2.90 -31.17
CA PRO A 353 -15.06 3.39 -32.47
C PRO A 353 -16.58 3.42 -32.64
N ASN A 354 -17.29 2.44 -32.09
CA ASN A 354 -18.73 2.31 -32.26
C ASN A 354 -19.51 2.84 -31.05
N LEU A 355 -19.19 4.07 -30.61
CA LEU A 355 -19.83 4.70 -29.44
C LEU A 355 -21.26 5.23 -29.72
N ALA A 356 -21.62 5.40 -31.00
CA ALA A 356 -22.88 6.02 -31.42
C ALA A 356 -24.16 5.34 -30.87
N PRO A 357 -24.27 3.99 -30.81
CA PRO A 357 -25.44 3.33 -30.23
C PRO A 357 -25.66 3.67 -28.75
N TYR A 358 -24.59 3.67 -27.94
CA TYR A 358 -24.67 3.96 -26.50
C TYR A 358 -25.05 5.42 -26.22
N THR A 359 -24.46 6.36 -26.98
CA THR A 359 -24.83 7.78 -26.85
C THR A 359 -26.24 8.08 -27.35
N LYS A 360 -26.76 7.32 -28.33
CA LYS A 360 -28.16 7.41 -28.75
C LYS A 360 -29.10 6.98 -27.62
N LEU A 361 -28.82 5.87 -26.95
CA LEU A 361 -29.59 5.41 -25.78
C LEU A 361 -29.60 6.45 -24.66
N LEU A 362 -28.44 7.06 -24.35
CA LEU A 362 -28.39 8.16 -23.37
C LEU A 362 -29.23 9.39 -23.80
N LYS A 363 -29.24 9.72 -25.09
CA LYS A 363 -30.08 10.82 -25.63
C LYS A 363 -31.57 10.49 -25.54
N GLU A 364 -31.96 9.25 -25.75
CA GLU A 364 -33.34 8.79 -25.55
C GLU A 364 -33.73 8.87 -24.08
N LEU A 365 -32.85 8.44 -23.18
CA LEU A 365 -33.05 8.51 -21.74
C LEU A 365 -33.21 9.94 -21.21
N LEU A 366 -32.54 10.94 -21.81
CA LEU A 366 -32.75 12.36 -21.47
C LEU A 366 -34.18 12.85 -21.73
N LYS A 367 -34.93 12.19 -22.61
CA LYS A 367 -36.34 12.49 -22.89
C LYS A 367 -37.30 11.78 -21.93
N ASP A 368 -36.81 10.84 -21.12
CA ASP A 368 -37.61 10.12 -20.15
C ASP A 368 -38.03 11.04 -19.00
N GLU A 369 -39.34 11.12 -18.72
CA GLU A 369 -39.89 12.04 -17.72
C GLU A 369 -39.42 11.72 -16.29
N LYS A 370 -39.10 10.47 -15.98
CA LYS A 370 -38.72 10.02 -14.64
C LYS A 370 -37.21 10.00 -14.44
N LEU A 371 -36.47 9.52 -15.44
CA LEU A 371 -35.04 9.25 -15.36
C LEU A 371 -34.18 10.29 -16.05
N GLY A 372 -34.74 11.14 -16.92
CA GLY A 372 -33.99 12.14 -17.68
C GLY A 372 -33.18 13.10 -16.81
N ARG A 373 -33.70 13.52 -15.65
CA ARG A 373 -32.94 14.34 -14.68
C ARG A 373 -31.75 13.58 -14.08
N HIS A 374 -31.92 12.30 -13.76
CA HIS A 374 -30.83 11.49 -13.23
C HIS A 374 -29.77 11.26 -14.31
N ALA A 375 -30.18 10.93 -15.54
CA ALA A 375 -29.27 10.81 -16.69
C ALA A 375 -28.48 12.11 -16.93
N ALA A 376 -29.14 13.27 -16.91
CA ALA A 376 -28.50 14.58 -17.05
C ALA A 376 -27.42 14.83 -15.97
N LYS A 377 -27.70 14.48 -14.71
CA LYS A 377 -26.69 14.52 -13.63
C LYS A 377 -25.56 13.52 -13.88
N GLY A 378 -25.87 12.34 -14.40
CA GLY A 378 -24.91 11.30 -14.76
C GLY A 378 -23.88 11.74 -15.81
N PHE A 379 -24.23 12.65 -16.72
CA PHE A 379 -23.25 13.23 -17.65
C PHE A 379 -22.10 13.94 -16.93
N GLN A 380 -22.34 14.54 -15.75
CA GLN A 380 -21.24 15.08 -14.94
C GLN A 380 -20.28 13.98 -14.50
N GLN A 381 -20.78 12.78 -14.17
CA GLN A 381 -19.93 11.64 -13.80
C GLN A 381 -19.09 11.13 -14.97
N ILE A 382 -19.61 11.17 -16.20
CA ILE A 382 -18.85 10.84 -17.42
C ILE A 382 -17.67 11.80 -17.57
N LEU A 383 -17.87 13.08 -17.28
CA LEU A 383 -16.88 14.15 -17.42
C LEU A 383 -15.90 14.24 -16.24
N GLN A 384 -16.24 13.68 -15.08
CA GLN A 384 -15.37 13.73 -13.89
C GLN A 384 -14.27 12.66 -13.94
N PRO A 385 -13.05 12.96 -13.47
CA PRO A 385 -11.96 12.00 -13.37
C PRO A 385 -12.11 11.02 -12.17
N LEU A 386 -13.31 10.88 -11.60
CA LEU A 386 -13.58 9.97 -10.49
C LEU A 386 -13.84 8.55 -11.01
N VAL A 387 -12.93 7.62 -10.67
CA VAL A 387 -12.83 6.23 -11.19
C VAL A 387 -12.55 6.21 -12.71
N LEU A 388 -11.80 5.19 -13.15
CA LEU A 388 -11.23 5.11 -14.49
C LEU A 388 -10.15 6.16 -14.79
N THR A 389 -9.09 6.21 -13.97
CA THR A 389 -8.01 7.20 -14.12
C THR A 389 -6.77 6.60 -14.77
N MET A 390 -5.87 7.47 -15.24
CA MET A 390 -4.58 7.05 -15.80
C MET A 390 -3.70 6.35 -14.77
N GLU A 391 -3.72 6.81 -13.51
CA GLU A 391 -3.04 6.14 -12.39
C GLU A 391 -3.60 4.73 -12.16
N GLY A 392 -4.90 4.56 -12.41
CA GLY A 392 -5.56 3.25 -12.44
C GLY A 392 -5.40 2.50 -13.76
N HIS A 393 -4.33 2.74 -14.52
CA HIS A 393 -4.03 2.10 -15.81
C HIS A 393 -5.21 2.04 -16.80
N CYS A 394 -6.11 3.03 -16.74
CA CYS A 394 -7.24 3.07 -17.65
C CYS A 394 -6.76 3.47 -19.04
N THR A 395 -7.33 2.82 -20.05
CA THR A 395 -7.11 3.20 -21.43
C THR A 395 -7.83 4.52 -21.66
N VAL A 396 -7.07 5.60 -21.79
CA VAL A 396 -7.57 6.92 -22.17
C VAL A 396 -6.98 7.30 -23.52
N LYS A 397 -7.84 7.38 -24.53
CA LYS A 397 -7.51 7.79 -25.91
C LYS A 397 -8.31 9.02 -26.33
N LEU A 398 -8.75 9.83 -25.36
CA LEU A 398 -9.38 11.11 -25.64
C LEU A 398 -8.36 11.98 -26.39
N MET A 399 -8.57 12.11 -27.71
CA MET A 399 -7.82 13.01 -28.59
C MET A 399 -8.27 14.45 -28.39
#